data_AF-A0ABD4AW15-F1
#
_entry.id   AF-A0ABD4AW15-F1
#
_cell.length_a   1.000
_cell.length_b   1.000
_cell.length_c   1.000
_cell.angle_alpha   90.00
_cell.angle_beta   90.00
_cell.angle_gamma   90.00
#
_symmetry.space_group_name_H-M   'P 1'
#
loop_
_entity.id
_entity.type
_entity.pdbx_description
1 polymer ?
#
loop_
_entity_poly.entity_id
_entity_poly.type
_entity_poly.pdbx_seq_one_letter_code
_entity_poly.pdbx_strand_id
1 'polypeptide(L)'
;MQTIACLGWGSLVWDTRELPIRNGWFNDGPLVPVEFLRQSKDGRITLVIDEGGPPVSVLWALMEATNIQDARRALGEREQIPEKNWLKHVGAWLHRDNAPPNVIPALDQWAQSCGIDGVVWTALPPKLDTRDEYRAKSEEVIAYLGSLEGRQREVAEQYVRKAPRQIDTPYRRRIESVLHWTPSDE
;
A
#
# COMPACT_ATOMS: atom_id res chain seq x y z
N MET A 1 22.69 -2.55 -14.57
CA MET A 1 21.85 -1.80 -13.61
C MET A 1 20.41 -2.12 -13.93
N GLN A 2 19.54 -2.25 -12.93
CA GLN A 2 18.12 -2.51 -13.10
C GLN A 2 17.33 -1.20 -12.90
N THR A 3 16.32 -0.97 -13.73
CA THR A 3 15.29 0.05 -13.53
C THR A 3 14.24 -0.52 -12.59
N ILE A 4 14.21 -0.05 -11.34
CA ILE A 4 13.29 -0.55 -10.31
C ILE A 4 12.19 0.46 -10.03
N ALA A 5 10.95 -0.01 -9.90
CA ALA A 5 9.82 0.77 -9.44
C ALA A 5 9.33 0.32 -8.06
N CYS A 6 8.81 1.27 -7.28
CA CYS A 6 8.05 1.00 -6.06
C CYS A 6 6.57 1.27 -6.33
N LEU A 7 5.70 0.31 -6.01
CA LEU A 7 4.25 0.56 -5.99
C LEU A 7 3.83 1.21 -4.67
N GLY A 8 2.79 2.04 -4.73
CA GLY A 8 2.27 2.78 -3.58
C GLY A 8 0.78 3.06 -3.71
N TRP A 9 0.07 2.90 -2.60
CA TRP A 9 -1.38 3.12 -2.53
C TRP A 9 -1.82 3.79 -1.22
N GLY A 10 -0.89 4.10 -0.31
CA GLY A 10 -1.19 4.66 1.00
C GLY A 10 -0.19 5.74 1.38
N SER A 11 0.34 5.66 2.61
CA SER A 11 1.27 6.66 3.12
C SER A 11 2.53 6.82 2.29
N LEU A 12 2.95 5.82 1.51
CA LEU A 12 4.11 5.94 0.61
C LEU A 12 4.00 7.17 -0.31
N VAL A 13 2.77 7.49 -0.72
CA VAL A 13 2.48 8.53 -1.71
C VAL A 13 2.56 9.94 -1.13
N TRP A 14 1.97 10.15 0.06
CA TRP A 14 1.89 11.48 0.68
C TRP A 14 2.93 11.69 1.80
N ASP A 15 3.62 10.64 2.23
CA ASP A 15 4.69 10.63 3.23
C ASP A 15 5.82 9.69 2.78
N THR A 16 6.56 10.14 1.77
CA THR A 16 7.69 9.41 1.16
C THR A 16 8.81 9.14 2.16
N ARG A 17 9.08 10.11 3.07
CA ARG A 17 10.23 10.10 4.00
C ARG A 17 11.53 9.79 3.25
N GLU A 18 12.38 8.94 3.81
CA GLU A 18 13.68 8.55 3.26
C GLU A 18 13.61 7.54 2.10
N LEU A 19 12.42 7.26 1.53
CA LEU A 19 12.31 6.35 0.40
C LEU A 19 12.97 6.98 -0.84
N PRO A 20 14.04 6.38 -1.41
CA PRO A 20 14.81 7.00 -2.47
C PRO A 20 14.11 6.82 -3.82
N ILE A 21 13.22 7.76 -4.16
CA ILE A 21 12.46 7.78 -5.40
C ILE A 21 12.83 8.97 -6.30
N ARG A 22 12.67 8.80 -7.60
CA ARG A 22 12.92 9.78 -8.65
C ARG A 22 11.59 10.33 -9.16
N ASN A 23 11.54 11.65 -9.37
CA ASN A 23 10.45 12.33 -10.08
C ASN A 23 9.03 12.15 -9.49
N GLY A 24 8.92 11.74 -8.22
CA GLY A 24 7.65 11.58 -7.53
C GLY A 24 6.84 10.36 -7.96
N TRP A 25 5.52 10.43 -7.75
CA TRP A 25 4.58 9.33 -7.97
C TRP A 25 3.79 9.54 -9.26
N PHE A 26 3.73 8.50 -10.08
CA PHE A 26 2.91 8.39 -11.28
C PHE A 26 1.57 7.71 -10.94
N ASN A 27 0.49 8.13 -11.60
CA ASN A 27 -0.88 7.75 -11.25
C ASN A 27 -1.44 6.58 -12.08
N ASP A 28 -0.69 6.11 -13.07
CA ASP A 28 -1.07 5.11 -14.07
C ASP A 28 -0.45 3.73 -13.82
N GLY A 29 -0.32 3.35 -12.54
CA GLY A 29 0.23 2.07 -12.14
C GLY A 29 -0.71 0.89 -12.41
N PRO A 30 -0.23 -0.35 -12.15
CA PRO A 30 -0.99 -1.55 -12.42
C PRO A 30 -2.23 -1.64 -11.53
N LEU A 31 -3.17 -2.51 -11.93
CA LEU A 31 -4.33 -2.84 -11.11
C LEU A 31 -3.91 -3.78 -9.97
N VAL A 32 -4.15 -3.37 -8.72
CA VAL A 32 -3.87 -4.16 -7.51
C VAL A 32 -5.10 -4.11 -6.61
N PRO A 33 -5.56 -5.26 -6.08
CA PRO A 33 -6.67 -5.26 -5.13
C PRO A 33 -6.12 -4.90 -3.75
N VAL A 34 -6.40 -3.67 -3.31
CA VAL A 34 -6.00 -3.15 -2.00
C VAL A 34 -7.22 -2.72 -1.21
N GLU A 35 -7.15 -2.84 0.11
CA GLU A 35 -8.26 -2.45 0.98
C GLU A 35 -7.79 -2.04 2.39
N PHE A 36 -8.60 -1.23 3.07
CA PHE A 36 -8.42 -0.76 4.44
C PHE A 36 -8.58 -1.91 5.44
N LEU A 37 -7.53 -2.71 5.62
CA LEU A 37 -7.60 -3.98 6.36
C LEU A 37 -6.50 -4.20 7.39
N ARG A 38 -5.58 -3.25 7.60
CA ARG A 38 -4.48 -3.42 8.55
C ARG A 38 -4.45 -2.33 9.60
N GLN A 39 -4.64 -2.70 10.86
CA GLN A 39 -4.48 -1.83 12.00
C GLN A 39 -3.00 -1.59 12.33
N SER A 40 -2.59 -0.33 12.33
CA SER A 40 -1.27 0.11 12.80
C SER A 40 -1.21 0.20 14.33
N LYS A 41 -0.01 0.37 14.90
CA LYS A 41 0.17 0.49 16.36
C LYS A 41 -0.47 1.75 16.95
N ASP A 42 -0.61 2.81 16.15
CA ASP A 42 -1.20 4.09 16.53
C ASP A 42 -2.71 4.19 16.20
N GLY A 43 -3.34 3.09 15.81
CA GLY A 43 -4.79 2.97 15.66
C GLY A 43 -5.37 3.29 14.28
N ARG A 44 -4.53 3.58 13.28
CA ARG A 44 -4.99 3.75 11.90
C ARG A 44 -5.39 2.41 11.31
N ILE A 45 -6.36 2.40 10.41
CA ILE A 45 -6.53 1.33 9.45
C ILE A 45 -5.82 1.75 8.15
N THR A 46 -4.89 0.92 7.71
CA THR A 46 -4.03 1.15 6.54
C THR A 46 -4.37 0.20 5.41
N LEU A 47 -4.05 0.62 4.19
CA LEU A 47 -4.28 -0.14 2.97
C LEU A 47 -3.26 -1.26 2.80
N VAL A 48 -3.74 -2.48 2.55
CA VAL A 48 -2.95 -3.67 2.25
C VAL A 48 -3.57 -4.44 1.09
N ILE A 49 -2.83 -5.38 0.51
CA ILE A 49 -3.35 -6.26 -0.55
C ILE A 49 -4.50 -7.12 0.00
N ASP A 50 -5.60 -7.15 -0.74
CA ASP A 50 -6.80 -7.93 -0.48
C ASP A 50 -7.15 -8.77 -1.70
N GLU A 51 -6.72 -10.03 -1.75
CA GLU A 51 -6.90 -10.89 -2.92
C GLU A 51 -8.37 -11.08 -3.35
N GLY A 52 -9.32 -10.88 -2.44
CA GLY A 52 -10.76 -10.97 -2.73
C GLY A 52 -11.43 -9.65 -3.10
N GLY A 53 -10.69 -8.53 -3.10
CA GLY A 53 -11.21 -7.19 -3.35
C GLY A 53 -11.21 -6.80 -4.83
N PRO A 54 -12.02 -5.80 -5.24
CA PRO A 54 -11.92 -5.25 -6.58
C PRO A 54 -10.58 -4.52 -6.77
N PRO A 55 -9.87 -4.74 -7.90
CA PRO A 55 -8.60 -4.08 -8.13
C PRO A 55 -8.79 -2.61 -8.50
N VAL A 56 -7.85 -1.78 -8.04
CA VAL A 56 -7.77 -0.34 -8.37
C VAL A 56 -6.40 -0.02 -8.95
N SER A 57 -6.29 1.04 -9.75
CA SER A 57 -5.00 1.49 -10.26
C SER A 57 -4.20 2.12 -9.12
N VAL A 58 -3.06 1.52 -8.80
CA VAL A 58 -2.15 2.05 -7.77
C VAL A 58 -1.18 3.06 -8.36
N LEU A 59 -0.49 3.79 -7.50
CA LEU A 59 0.57 4.67 -7.92
C LEU A 59 1.90 3.92 -7.95
N TRP A 60 2.85 4.48 -8.67
CA TRP A 60 4.20 3.94 -8.72
C TRP A 60 5.24 5.05 -8.80
N ALA A 61 6.47 4.77 -8.37
CA ALA A 61 7.59 5.69 -8.45
C ALA A 61 8.85 4.96 -8.88
N LEU A 62 9.68 5.60 -9.69
CA LEU A 62 11.01 5.06 -10.02
C LEU A 62 11.92 5.17 -8.80
N MET A 63 12.65 4.12 -8.47
CA MET A 63 13.60 4.14 -7.35
C MET A 63 15.00 4.59 -7.81
N GLU A 64 15.76 5.17 -6.89
CA GLU A 64 17.19 5.40 -7.12
C GLU A 64 18.01 4.11 -7.05
N ALA A 65 17.51 3.11 -6.31
CA ALA A 65 18.10 1.79 -6.20
C ALA A 65 18.28 1.13 -7.57
N THR A 66 19.46 0.55 -7.80
CA THR A 66 19.85 -0.04 -9.10
C THR A 66 19.79 -1.56 -9.11
N ASN A 67 19.31 -2.17 -8.02
CA ASN A 67 19.00 -3.59 -7.91
C ASN A 67 17.84 -3.84 -6.94
N ILE A 68 17.18 -4.99 -7.10
CA ILE A 68 16.00 -5.36 -6.32
C ILE A 68 16.27 -5.46 -4.81
N GLN A 69 17.48 -5.85 -4.37
CA GLN A 69 17.77 -6.06 -2.95
C GLN A 69 17.88 -4.73 -2.21
N ASP A 70 18.56 -3.75 -2.81
CA ASP A 70 18.63 -2.40 -2.27
C ASP A 70 17.25 -1.72 -2.25
N ALA A 71 16.43 -1.95 -3.29
CA ALA A 71 15.05 -1.46 -3.34
C ALA A 71 14.20 -2.05 -2.21
N ARG A 72 14.30 -3.37 -1.97
CA ARG A 72 13.61 -4.03 -0.85
C ARG A 72 14.05 -3.52 0.50
N ARG A 73 15.36 -3.32 0.70
CA ARG A 73 15.91 -2.73 1.93
C ARG A 73 15.31 -1.35 2.16
N ALA A 74 15.41 -0.46 1.17
CA ALA A 74 14.93 0.91 1.30
C ALA A 74 13.43 0.98 1.62
N LEU A 75 12.61 0.14 0.97
CA LEU A 75 11.19 0.04 1.26
C LEU A 75 10.94 -0.55 2.66
N GLY A 76 11.65 -1.60 3.03
CA GLY A 76 11.54 -2.24 4.35
C GLY A 76 11.91 -1.30 5.50
N GLU A 77 12.97 -0.51 5.36
CA GLU A 77 13.40 0.52 6.30
C GLU A 77 12.33 1.62 6.43
N ARG A 78 11.81 2.13 5.30
CA ARG A 78 10.75 3.13 5.29
C ARG A 78 9.49 2.63 5.99
N GLU A 79 9.08 1.39 5.73
CA GLU A 79 7.91 0.77 6.36
C GLU A 79 8.15 0.34 7.81
N GLN A 80 9.36 0.54 8.34
CA GLN A 80 9.80 0.11 9.68
C GLN A 80 9.57 -1.40 9.90
N ILE A 81 9.73 -2.19 8.84
CA ILE A 81 9.66 -3.65 8.89
C ILE A 81 11.01 -4.15 9.43
N PRO A 82 11.03 -5.00 10.47
CA PRO A 82 12.27 -5.62 10.92
C PRO A 82 12.97 -6.37 9.77
N GLU A 83 14.29 -6.24 9.65
CA GLU A 83 15.08 -6.80 8.54
C GLU A 83 14.78 -8.28 8.26
N LYS A 84 14.70 -9.10 9.32
CA LYS A 84 14.35 -10.53 9.25
C LYS A 84 13.01 -10.82 8.55
N ASN A 85 12.13 -9.83 8.44
CA ASN A 85 10.80 -9.94 7.84
C ASN A 85 10.70 -9.28 6.46
N TRP A 86 11.77 -8.65 5.93
CA TRP A 86 11.71 -8.04 4.59
C TRP A 86 11.35 -9.05 3.51
N LEU A 87 11.85 -10.29 3.62
CA LEU A 87 11.51 -11.35 2.68
C LEU A 87 10.01 -11.72 2.68
N LYS A 88 9.35 -11.57 3.84
CA LYS A 88 7.93 -11.89 4.03
C LYS A 88 7.01 -10.72 3.70
N HIS A 89 7.43 -9.48 3.99
CA HIS A 89 6.54 -8.31 4.00
C HIS A 89 6.92 -7.22 3.00
N VAL A 90 7.99 -7.41 2.23
CA VAL A 90 8.30 -6.59 1.06
C VAL A 90 8.27 -7.49 -0.15
N GLY A 91 7.20 -7.36 -0.94
CA GLY A 91 7.06 -8.04 -2.21
C GLY A 91 8.11 -7.53 -3.19
N ALA A 92 8.63 -8.44 -4.00
CA ALA A 92 9.61 -8.13 -5.03
C ALA A 92 9.40 -9.05 -6.22
N TRP A 93 9.52 -8.48 -7.40
CA TRP A 93 9.43 -9.19 -8.66
C TRP A 93 10.44 -8.60 -9.64
N LEU A 94 11.14 -9.46 -10.36
CA LEU A 94 11.95 -9.09 -11.52
C LEU A 94 11.34 -9.71 -12.78
N HIS A 95 11.50 -9.04 -13.91
CA HIS A 95 11.04 -9.55 -15.20
C HIS A 95 11.55 -10.97 -15.53
N ARG A 96 12.73 -11.33 -15.04
CA ARG A 96 13.33 -12.68 -15.19
C ARG A 96 12.73 -13.76 -14.29
N ASP A 97 11.84 -13.43 -13.34
CA ASP A 97 11.30 -14.38 -12.37
C ASP A 97 10.19 -15.28 -12.96
N ASN A 98 10.01 -15.27 -14.29
CA ASN A 98 9.10 -16.07 -15.14
C ASN A 98 7.60 -15.96 -14.85
N ALA A 99 7.17 -15.57 -13.65
CA ALA A 99 5.76 -15.36 -13.34
C ALA A 99 5.55 -14.14 -12.41
N PRO A 100 4.61 -13.23 -12.73
CA PRO A 100 4.17 -12.21 -11.80
C PRO A 100 3.45 -12.85 -10.60
N PRO A 101 3.39 -12.16 -9.44
CA PRO A 101 2.63 -12.64 -8.31
C PRO A 101 1.14 -12.72 -8.66
N ASN A 102 0.44 -13.77 -8.19
CA ASN A 102 -0.99 -13.98 -8.46
C ASN A 102 -1.87 -12.76 -8.10
N VAL A 103 -1.44 -11.97 -7.11
CA VAL A 103 -2.15 -10.79 -6.62
C VAL A 103 -2.02 -9.56 -7.54
N ILE A 104 -1.07 -9.58 -8.48
CA ILE A 104 -0.88 -8.53 -9.50
C ILE A 104 -0.63 -9.20 -10.87
N PRO A 105 -1.65 -9.84 -11.46
CA PRO A 105 -1.45 -10.68 -12.64
C PRO A 105 -0.94 -9.91 -13.87
N ALA A 106 -1.27 -8.62 -13.98
CA ALA A 106 -0.83 -7.74 -15.07
C ALA A 106 0.52 -7.05 -14.80
N LEU A 107 1.24 -7.40 -13.72
CA LEU A 107 2.47 -6.72 -13.32
C LEU A 107 3.54 -6.76 -14.41
N ASP A 108 3.73 -7.93 -15.03
CA ASP A 108 4.77 -8.13 -16.04
C ASP A 108 4.52 -7.28 -17.30
N GLN A 109 3.30 -7.36 -17.85
CA GLN A 109 2.92 -6.56 -19.02
C GLN A 109 3.02 -5.06 -18.75
N TRP A 110 2.56 -4.61 -17.57
CA TRP A 110 2.66 -3.22 -17.17
C TRP A 110 4.13 -2.79 -17.04
N ALA A 111 4.97 -3.57 -16.34
CA ALA A 111 6.37 -3.25 -16.15
C ALA A 111 7.13 -3.16 -17.48
N GLN A 112 6.88 -4.10 -18.40
CA GLN A 112 7.43 -4.05 -19.77
C GLN A 112 7.03 -2.77 -20.51
N SER A 113 5.76 -2.37 -20.43
CA SER A 113 5.27 -1.15 -21.09
C SER A 113 5.92 0.13 -20.57
N CYS A 114 6.37 0.11 -19.31
CA CYS A 114 7.06 1.22 -18.65
C CYS A 114 8.60 1.12 -18.71
N GLY A 115 9.16 0.05 -19.29
CA GLY A 115 10.62 -0.18 -19.31
C GLY A 115 11.21 -0.46 -17.91
N ILE A 116 10.44 -1.10 -17.04
CA ILE A 116 10.81 -1.43 -15.66
C ILE A 116 11.32 -2.88 -15.59
N ASP A 117 12.51 -3.09 -15.03
CA ASP A 117 13.12 -4.41 -14.88
C ASP A 117 12.64 -5.14 -13.61
N GLY A 118 12.25 -4.39 -12.58
CA GLY A 118 11.79 -4.95 -11.32
C GLY A 118 10.89 -4.03 -10.51
N VAL A 119 10.09 -4.63 -9.65
CA VAL A 119 9.06 -3.93 -8.88
C VAL A 119 9.10 -4.39 -7.43
N VAL A 120 9.01 -3.44 -6.50
CA VAL A 120 8.83 -3.71 -5.07
C VAL A 120 7.54 -3.08 -4.55
N TRP A 121 6.96 -3.69 -3.52
CA TRP A 121 5.75 -3.18 -2.87
C TRP A 121 5.63 -3.69 -1.43
N THR A 122 4.83 -3.00 -0.63
CA THR A 122 4.55 -3.43 0.75
C THR A 122 3.57 -4.60 0.74
N ALA A 123 3.95 -5.72 1.34
CA ALA A 123 3.16 -6.96 1.41
C ALA A 123 2.84 -7.34 2.87
N LEU A 124 2.48 -6.35 3.68
CA LEU A 124 2.01 -6.57 5.04
C LEU A 124 0.60 -7.18 5.01
N PRO A 125 0.31 -8.20 5.84
CA PRO A 125 -0.99 -8.85 5.81
C PRO A 125 -2.08 -7.98 6.46
N PRO A 126 -3.36 -8.27 6.18
CA PRO A 126 -4.48 -7.80 6.99
C PRO A 126 -4.26 -8.08 8.48
N LYS A 127 -4.78 -7.18 9.32
CA LYS A 127 -4.74 -7.32 10.77
C LYS A 127 -5.77 -6.41 11.40
N LEU A 128 -6.59 -6.94 12.30
CA LEU A 128 -7.45 -6.12 13.17
C LEU A 128 -7.31 -6.63 14.61
N ASP A 129 -7.12 -5.72 15.53
CA ASP A 129 -6.74 -5.93 16.93
C ASP A 129 -5.46 -6.78 17.06
N THR A 130 -5.61 -7.96 17.66
CA THR A 130 -4.57 -8.99 17.86
C THR A 130 -4.65 -10.13 16.85
N ARG A 131 -5.58 -10.06 15.88
CA ARG A 131 -5.80 -11.09 14.87
C ARG A 131 -4.94 -10.80 13.64
N ASP A 132 -3.74 -11.39 13.61
CA ASP A 132 -2.87 -11.34 12.43
C ASP A 132 -3.45 -12.14 11.27
N GLU A 133 -3.19 -11.68 10.04
CA GLU A 133 -3.66 -12.29 8.79
C GLU A 133 -5.20 -12.39 8.70
N TYR A 134 -5.91 -11.58 9.49
CA TYR A 134 -7.37 -11.54 9.55
C TYR A 134 -7.95 -10.45 8.64
N ARG A 135 -8.73 -10.88 7.64
CA ARG A 135 -9.52 -9.99 6.79
C ARG A 135 -10.84 -9.63 7.49
N ALA A 136 -10.83 -8.51 8.20
CA ALA A 136 -12.02 -7.95 8.83
C ALA A 136 -13.09 -7.57 7.81
N LYS A 137 -14.36 -7.66 8.20
CA LYS A 137 -15.48 -7.14 7.39
C LYS A 137 -15.55 -5.62 7.46
N SER A 138 -16.27 -5.02 6.50
CA SER A 138 -16.42 -3.57 6.44
C SER A 138 -17.05 -3.01 7.72
N GLU A 139 -18.02 -3.73 8.30
CA GLU A 139 -18.71 -3.36 9.52
C GLU A 139 -17.77 -3.37 10.73
N GLU A 140 -16.83 -4.32 10.81
CA GLU A 140 -15.83 -4.37 11.88
C GLU A 140 -14.86 -3.19 11.78
N VAL A 141 -14.41 -2.87 10.57
CA VAL A 141 -13.52 -1.72 10.32
C VAL A 141 -14.21 -0.40 10.70
N ILE A 142 -15.47 -0.23 10.30
CA ILE A 142 -16.27 0.96 10.63
C ILE A 142 -16.52 1.06 12.14
N ALA A 143 -16.88 -0.06 12.78
CA ALA A 143 -17.11 -0.08 14.23
C ALA A 143 -15.83 0.29 15.00
N TYR A 144 -14.70 -0.28 14.60
CA TYR A 144 -13.40 0.04 15.18
C TYR A 144 -13.07 1.53 15.02
N LEU A 145 -13.07 2.06 13.80
CA LEU A 145 -12.77 3.46 13.52
C LEU A 145 -13.75 4.41 14.22
N GLY A 146 -15.02 4.03 14.31
CA GLY A 146 -16.07 4.77 15.01
C GLY A 146 -15.87 4.87 16.52
N SER A 147 -15.24 3.85 17.12
CA SER A 147 -14.91 3.82 18.55
C SER A 147 -13.66 4.59 18.95
N LEU A 148 -12.85 5.04 17.98
CA LEU A 148 -11.63 5.80 18.28
C LEU A 148 -11.97 7.19 18.82
N GLU A 149 -11.21 7.62 19.82
CA GLU A 149 -11.31 8.93 20.47
C GLU A 149 -9.96 9.66 20.50
N GLY A 150 -10.02 10.98 20.67
CA GLY A 150 -8.85 11.86 20.79
C GLY A 150 -7.82 11.65 19.68
N ARG A 151 -6.54 11.57 20.08
CA ARG A 151 -5.41 11.48 19.14
C ARG A 151 -5.47 10.25 18.22
N GLN A 152 -5.99 9.11 18.69
CA GLN A 152 -6.10 7.92 17.84
C GLN A 152 -7.09 8.15 16.70
N ARG A 153 -8.22 8.79 17.00
CA ARG A 153 -9.21 9.17 15.99
C ARG A 153 -8.63 10.15 14.98
N GLU A 154 -7.97 11.21 15.46
CA GLU A 154 -7.38 12.25 14.61
C GLU A 154 -6.38 11.66 13.60
N VAL A 155 -5.50 10.78 14.06
CA VAL A 155 -4.47 10.16 13.20
C VAL A 155 -5.08 9.14 12.24
N ALA A 156 -6.09 8.37 12.67
CA ALA A 156 -6.84 7.45 11.81
C ALA A 156 -7.61 8.18 10.70
N GLU A 157 -8.34 9.23 11.06
CA GLU A 157 -9.06 10.08 10.14
C GLU A 157 -8.09 10.72 9.13
N GLN A 158 -7.01 11.34 9.61
CA GLN A 158 -6.01 11.96 8.75
C GLN A 158 -5.45 10.96 7.73
N TYR A 159 -5.17 9.71 8.14
CA TYR A 159 -4.67 8.70 7.22
C TYR A 159 -5.67 8.39 6.10
N VAL A 160 -6.96 8.20 6.44
CA VAL A 160 -8.01 7.94 5.45
C VAL A 160 -8.15 9.12 4.48
N ARG A 161 -8.20 10.36 5.01
CA ARG A 161 -8.34 11.57 4.18
C ARG A 161 -7.15 11.78 3.24
N LYS A 162 -5.93 11.45 3.68
CA LYS A 162 -4.70 11.59 2.89
C LYS A 162 -4.45 10.42 1.93
N ALA A 163 -5.13 9.29 2.09
CA ALA A 163 -4.99 8.17 1.16
C ALA A 163 -5.29 8.65 -0.28
N PRO A 164 -4.46 8.28 -1.29
CA PRO A 164 -4.57 8.85 -2.64
C PRO A 164 -5.98 8.66 -3.20
N ARG A 165 -6.59 9.72 -3.75
CA ARG A 165 -8.01 9.73 -4.16
C ARG A 165 -8.37 8.59 -5.12
N GLN A 166 -7.45 8.19 -6.00
CA GLN A 166 -7.68 7.10 -6.97
C GLN A 166 -7.81 5.71 -6.32
N ILE A 167 -7.39 5.56 -5.06
CA ILE A 167 -7.58 4.33 -4.29
C ILE A 167 -9.00 4.32 -3.74
N ASP A 168 -9.95 4.18 -4.65
CA ASP A 168 -11.39 4.20 -4.40
C ASP A 168 -11.90 2.76 -4.18
N THR A 169 -11.84 2.33 -2.92
CA THR A 169 -12.16 0.96 -2.51
C THR A 169 -13.54 0.87 -1.86
N PRO A 170 -14.18 -0.32 -1.83
CA PRO A 170 -15.44 -0.51 -1.12
C PRO A 170 -15.42 -0.02 0.33
N TYR A 171 -14.36 -0.29 1.10
CA TYR A 171 -14.32 0.13 2.52
C TYR A 171 -14.09 1.62 2.63
N ARG A 172 -13.29 2.23 1.74
CA ARG A 172 -13.15 3.70 1.69
C ARG A 172 -14.50 4.38 1.55
N ARG A 173 -15.30 3.98 0.56
CA ARG A 173 -16.64 4.54 0.32
C ARG A 173 -17.54 4.39 1.55
N ARG A 174 -17.42 3.27 2.27
CA ARG A 174 -18.18 3.03 3.50
C ARG A 174 -17.70 3.92 4.65
N ILE A 175 -16.38 4.09 4.81
CA ILE A 175 -15.77 4.97 5.81
C ILE A 175 -16.20 6.42 5.57
N GLU A 176 -16.11 6.88 4.33
CA GLU A 176 -16.53 8.23 3.93
C GLU A 176 -18.03 8.45 4.18
N SER A 177 -18.87 7.48 3.84
CA SER A 177 -20.32 7.57 4.01
C SER A 177 -20.76 7.57 5.48
N VAL A 178 -20.11 6.82 6.36
CA VAL A 178 -20.56 6.62 7.75
C VAL A 178 -19.85 7.57 8.72
N LEU A 179 -18.55 7.82 8.52
CA LEU A 179 -17.72 8.63 9.42
C LEU A 179 -17.46 10.04 8.90
N HIS A 180 -17.87 10.35 7.66
CA HIS A 180 -17.64 11.63 7.00
C HIS A 180 -16.15 11.98 6.82
N TRP A 181 -15.30 10.96 6.75
CA TRP A 181 -13.85 11.07 6.56
C TRP A 181 -13.47 11.15 5.07
N THR A 182 -13.93 12.18 4.38
CA THR A 182 -13.70 12.41 2.94
C THR A 182 -12.29 12.96 2.65
N PRO A 183 -11.77 12.80 1.42
CA PRO A 183 -10.49 13.39 1.04
C PRO A 183 -10.48 14.91 1.31
N SER A 184 -9.39 15.44 1.85
CA SER A 184 -9.20 16.88 2.00
C SER A 184 -8.83 17.50 0.63
N ASP A 185 -9.25 18.73 0.37
CA ASP A 185 -8.94 19.51 -0.85
C ASP A 185 -7.58 20.22 -0.82
N GLU A 186 -6.66 19.79 0.04
CA GLU A 186 -5.29 20.34 0.08
C GLU A 186 -4.41 19.86 -1.08
#